data_AF-A0A553BL49-F1
#
_entry.id   AF-A0A553BL49-F1
#
_cell.length_a   1.000
_cell.length_b   1.000
_cell.length_c   1.000
_cell.angle_alpha   90.00
_cell.angle_beta   90.00
_cell.angle_gamma   90.00
#
_symmetry.space_group_name_H-M   'P 1'
#
loop_
_entity.id
_entity.type
_entity.pdbx_description
1 polymer ?
#
loop_
_entity_poly.entity_id
_entity_poly.type
_entity_poly.pdbx_seq_one_letter_code
_entity_poly.pdbx_strand_id
1 'polypeptide(L)'
;MSKTIKYFYFLFLIISLISCNKENNKTNEVKKVNNKNGEKSLSEKIKSEPKIFLKYWENMTLDEFFEVTSLLSDEKIIENDSYIRFYYLTDLCRVEFKYNFINGKLKSISLVDNIDCIYPIYQKKYNLPDLVDANLLYECYTDNNNNYEPTLTYKKIGQGDKLYQIPDALIDKSNPLKSRNYFNINDKIYNSNYIQEKFNKNEFIIDRDSIFIVFKQSFNNDNLPSTIFSLEQNEEAMSAMQNINGDGFGTLNNPGTGITGDIIMKNSRTLTVYKKYTLEKSITYLSKKEYYNRKKILENSVKRDSLENKIEETKTKSRKEKSINEI
;
A
#
# COMPACT_ATOMS: atom_id res chain seq x y z
N MET A 1 -3.05 45.64 50.66
CA MET A 1 -2.36 44.64 49.80
C MET A 1 -2.29 45.15 48.37
N SER A 2 -1.12 45.13 47.76
CA SER A 2 -0.24 46.30 47.78
C SER A 2 -0.14 46.86 46.35
N LYS A 3 -0.20 48.19 46.21
CA LYS A 3 0.01 48.90 44.94
C LYS A 3 1.38 48.62 44.30
N THR A 4 2.30 47.97 45.00
CA THR A 4 3.63 47.56 44.51
C THR A 4 3.62 46.39 43.51
N ILE A 5 2.56 45.55 43.46
CA ILE A 5 2.53 44.39 42.55
C ILE A 5 2.15 44.79 41.12
N LYS A 6 1.37 45.86 40.92
CA LYS A 6 1.02 46.36 39.58
C LYS A 6 2.18 47.05 38.86
N TYR A 7 3.12 47.65 39.61
CA TYR A 7 4.32 48.26 39.00
C TYR A 7 5.36 47.22 38.56
N PHE A 8 5.37 46.03 39.15
CA PHE A 8 6.31 44.96 38.77
C PHE A 8 6.00 44.38 37.38
N TYR A 9 4.72 44.22 37.03
CA TYR A 9 4.31 43.77 35.69
C TYR A 9 4.51 44.84 34.61
N PHE A 10 4.39 46.13 34.96
CA PHE A 10 4.64 47.22 34.02
C PHE A 10 6.14 47.42 33.75
N LEU A 11 7.02 47.16 34.73
CA LEU A 11 8.47 47.21 34.55
C LEU A 11 8.99 46.08 33.64
N PHE A 12 8.38 44.89 33.70
CA PHE A 12 8.79 43.73 32.90
C PHE A 12 8.44 43.88 31.40
N LEU A 13 7.37 44.61 31.08
CA LEU A 13 6.96 44.94 29.70
C LEU A 13 7.82 46.03 29.06
N ILE A 14 8.45 46.91 29.85
CA ILE A 14 9.32 47.97 29.32
C ILE A 14 10.74 47.44 29.04
N ILE A 15 11.24 46.48 29.84
CA ILE A 15 12.58 45.88 29.63
C ILE A 15 12.61 44.99 28.38
N SER A 16 11.49 44.34 28.03
CA SER A 16 11.38 43.53 26.81
C SER A 16 11.26 44.36 25.53
N LEU A 17 10.78 45.61 25.62
CA LEU A 17 10.69 46.53 24.46
C LEU A 17 11.94 47.40 24.24
N ILE A 18 12.85 47.50 25.21
CA ILE A 18 14.12 48.23 25.07
C ILE A 18 15.28 47.31 24.64
N SER A 19 15.11 45.98 24.66
CA SER A 19 16.13 45.06 24.11
C SER A 19 16.18 44.99 22.58
N CYS A 20 15.36 45.80 21.89
CA CYS A 20 15.47 46.06 20.46
C CYS A 20 15.64 47.56 20.18
N ASN A 21 16.77 48.17 20.58
CA ASN A 21 17.40 49.23 19.80
C ASN A 21 18.76 49.68 20.35
N LYS A 22 19.81 49.45 19.54
CA LYS A 22 21.12 50.17 19.46
C LYS A 22 22.02 50.12 20.72
N GLU A 23 23.33 49.93 20.66
CA GLU A 23 24.29 50.34 19.63
C GLU A 23 25.68 49.67 19.86
N ASN A 24 26.35 49.33 18.76
CA ASN A 24 27.80 49.37 18.51
C ASN A 24 28.81 49.18 19.66
N ASN A 25 29.62 48.13 19.58
CA ASN A 25 31.07 48.32 19.57
C ASN A 25 31.81 47.30 18.69
N LYS A 26 32.67 47.86 17.84
CA LYS A 26 33.55 47.20 16.86
C LYS A 26 34.61 46.36 17.56
N THR A 27 34.90 45.17 17.04
CA THR A 27 36.28 44.76 16.72
C THR A 27 36.32 43.48 15.89
N ASN A 28 37.09 43.57 14.80
CA ASN A 28 37.73 42.51 14.02
C ASN A 28 36.87 41.57 13.17
N GLU A 29 36.84 41.92 11.88
CA GLU A 29 37.04 41.01 10.74
C GLU A 29 36.67 39.53 10.94
N VAL A 30 35.42 39.20 10.62
CA VAL A 30 35.19 38.22 9.56
C VAL A 30 34.05 38.78 8.70
N LYS A 31 34.41 39.31 7.52
CA LYS A 31 33.48 39.33 6.40
C LYS A 31 32.95 37.89 6.26
N LYS A 32 31.75 37.60 6.76
CA LYS A 32 30.95 36.50 6.20
C LYS A 32 30.44 36.98 4.83
N VAL A 33 31.38 37.07 3.90
CA VAL A 33 31.11 36.72 2.50
C VAL A 33 30.80 35.23 2.56
N ASN A 34 29.54 34.88 2.79
CA ASN A 34 29.05 33.60 2.31
C ASN A 34 28.38 33.90 0.97
N ASN A 35 29.19 33.76 -0.08
CA ASN A 35 28.68 33.37 -1.39
C ASN A 35 27.61 32.28 -1.20
N LYS A 36 26.36 32.61 -1.48
CA LYS A 36 25.52 31.72 -2.27
C LYS A 36 25.32 32.38 -3.62
N ASN A 37 26.37 32.28 -4.44
CA ASN A 37 26.34 32.59 -5.86
C ASN A 37 25.10 31.92 -6.49
N GLY A 38 24.14 32.70 -6.99
CA GLY A 38 23.15 32.25 -7.96
C GLY A 38 22.10 31.23 -7.50
N GLU A 39 21.91 30.98 -6.20
CA GLU A 39 20.85 30.08 -5.76
C GLU A 39 19.50 30.81 -5.80
N LYS A 40 18.68 30.51 -6.82
CA LYS A 40 17.33 31.07 -7.01
C LYS A 40 16.48 30.91 -5.74
N SER A 41 15.59 31.86 -5.48
CA SER A 41 14.60 31.74 -4.39
C SER A 41 13.56 30.64 -4.68
N LEU A 42 12.85 30.13 -3.67
CA LEU A 42 11.84 29.08 -3.87
C LEU A 42 10.76 29.53 -4.88
N SER A 43 10.29 30.77 -4.79
CA SER A 43 9.27 31.31 -5.69
C SER A 43 9.76 31.39 -7.14
N GLU A 44 11.04 31.69 -7.37
CA GLU A 44 11.69 31.64 -8.68
C GLU A 44 11.84 30.20 -9.18
N LYS A 45 12.19 29.24 -8.31
CA LYS A 45 12.27 27.82 -8.66
C LYS A 45 10.89 27.25 -9.03
N ILE A 46 9.84 27.59 -8.27
CA ILE A 46 8.46 27.21 -8.59
C ILE A 46 8.05 27.72 -9.98
N LYS A 47 8.49 28.91 -10.40
CA LYS A 47 8.16 29.43 -11.74
C LYS A 47 9.03 28.87 -12.85
N SER A 48 10.32 28.63 -12.59
CA SER A 48 11.30 28.35 -13.65
C SER A 48 11.70 26.88 -13.81
N GLU A 49 11.57 26.05 -12.78
CA GLU A 49 11.97 24.64 -12.86
C GLU A 49 10.93 23.80 -13.62
N PRO A 50 11.36 22.86 -14.49
CA PRO A 50 10.45 21.99 -15.23
C PRO A 50 9.72 21.04 -14.28
N LYS A 51 8.39 21.10 -14.30
CA LYS A 51 7.55 20.35 -13.35
C LYS A 51 7.43 18.90 -13.76
N ILE A 52 7.53 17.99 -12.78
CA ILE A 52 7.24 16.57 -12.94
C ILE A 52 5.79 16.27 -12.62
N PHE A 53 5.23 16.90 -11.58
CA PHE A 53 3.85 16.74 -11.15
C PHE A 53 3.43 18.00 -10.40
N LEU A 54 2.28 18.59 -10.75
CA LEU A 54 1.81 19.86 -10.16
C LEU A 54 2.92 20.93 -10.12
N LYS A 55 3.36 21.33 -8.91
CA LYS A 55 4.44 22.30 -8.68
C LYS A 55 5.77 21.65 -8.31
N TYR A 56 5.86 20.32 -8.25
CA TYR A 56 7.07 19.58 -7.93
C TYR A 56 7.99 19.44 -9.16
N TRP A 57 9.30 19.44 -8.94
CA TRP A 57 10.33 19.26 -9.98
C TRP A 57 11.42 18.28 -9.52
N GLU A 58 12.19 17.75 -10.47
CA GLU A 58 13.31 16.84 -10.16
C GLU A 58 14.41 17.57 -9.38
N ASN A 59 15.00 16.93 -8.38
CA ASN A 59 16.07 17.45 -7.53
C ASN A 59 15.67 18.58 -6.57
N MET A 60 14.38 18.73 -6.33
CA MET A 60 13.85 19.44 -5.17
C MET A 60 14.39 18.81 -3.86
N THR A 61 14.77 19.63 -2.88
CA THR A 61 15.14 19.17 -1.53
C THR A 61 13.90 18.78 -0.73
N LEU A 62 14.11 18.13 0.42
CA LEU A 62 13.01 17.77 1.32
C LEU A 62 12.28 19.02 1.85
N ASP A 63 13.02 20.08 2.21
CA ASP A 63 12.44 21.34 2.70
C ASP A 63 11.59 22.02 1.61
N GLU A 64 12.12 22.14 0.39
CA GLU A 64 11.39 22.69 -0.75
C GLU A 64 10.12 21.88 -1.06
N PHE A 65 10.17 20.56 -0.86
CA PHE A 65 9.02 19.68 -1.03
C PHE A 65 7.91 19.96 -0.02
N PHE A 66 8.24 20.09 1.26
CA PHE A 66 7.24 20.40 2.28
C PHE A 66 6.65 21.80 2.10
N GLU A 67 7.47 22.79 1.72
CA GLU A 67 6.98 24.14 1.40
C GLU A 67 6.02 24.13 0.21
N VAL A 68 6.37 23.44 -0.89
CA VAL A 68 5.47 23.29 -2.05
C VAL A 68 4.20 22.52 -1.69
N THR A 69 4.30 21.52 -0.83
CA THR A 69 3.15 20.74 -0.36
C THR A 69 2.20 21.60 0.47
N SER A 70 2.72 22.45 1.35
CA SER A 70 1.92 23.43 2.10
C SER A 70 1.17 24.37 1.15
N LEU A 71 1.85 24.91 0.14
CA LEU A 71 1.22 25.78 -0.87
C LEU A 71 0.08 25.07 -1.63
N LEU A 72 0.29 23.81 -2.03
CA LEU A 72 -0.74 23.02 -2.73
C LEU A 72 -1.89 22.60 -1.81
N SER A 73 -1.63 22.47 -0.50
CA SER A 73 -2.65 22.24 0.53
C SER A 73 -3.52 23.48 0.73
N ASP A 74 -2.91 24.67 0.80
CA ASP A 74 -3.64 25.94 0.90
C ASP A 74 -4.54 26.18 -0.32
N GLU A 75 -4.08 25.73 -1.50
CA GLU A 75 -4.84 25.75 -2.76
C GLU A 75 -5.91 24.64 -2.86
N LYS A 76 -6.02 23.76 -1.85
CA LYS A 76 -6.94 22.60 -1.83
C LYS A 76 -6.75 21.63 -3.00
N ILE A 77 -5.51 21.52 -3.50
CA ILE A 77 -5.13 20.55 -4.54
C ILE A 77 -4.62 19.25 -3.90
N ILE A 78 -4.02 19.37 -2.72
CA ILE A 78 -3.51 18.24 -1.93
C ILE A 78 -4.13 18.27 -0.54
N GLU A 79 -4.43 17.09 0.01
CA GLU A 79 -4.78 16.88 1.41
C GLU A 79 -3.65 16.14 2.12
N ASN A 80 -3.35 16.55 3.35
CA ASN A 80 -2.36 15.91 4.21
C ASN A 80 -3.07 15.26 5.40
N ASP A 81 -3.08 13.92 5.45
CA ASP A 81 -3.67 13.14 6.53
C ASP A 81 -2.65 12.84 7.64
N SER A 82 -1.37 12.74 7.27
CA SER A 82 -0.26 12.57 8.21
C SER A 82 1.06 13.02 7.56
N TYR A 83 2.10 13.25 8.36
CA TYR A 83 3.44 13.67 7.90
C TYR A 83 4.02 12.89 6.70
N ILE A 84 3.55 11.66 6.46
CA ILE A 84 4.03 10.78 5.40
C ILE A 84 2.96 10.41 4.36
N ARG A 85 1.70 10.80 4.53
CA ARG A 85 0.59 10.46 3.62
C ARG A 85 -0.06 11.70 3.06
N PHE A 86 0.01 11.80 1.74
CA PHE A 86 -0.52 12.92 0.98
C PHE A 86 -1.47 12.41 -0.10
N TYR A 87 -2.58 13.12 -0.29
CA TYR A 87 -3.59 12.78 -1.27
C TYR A 87 -3.73 13.90 -2.29
N TYR A 88 -3.67 13.54 -3.57
CA TYR A 88 -4.05 14.42 -4.66
C TYR A 88 -5.58 14.43 -4.78
N LEU A 89 -6.16 15.63 -4.70
CA LEU A 89 -7.59 15.84 -4.77
C LEU A 89 -8.01 16.08 -6.23
N THR A 90 -8.99 15.30 -6.68
CA THR A 90 -9.69 15.50 -7.95
C THR A 90 -11.17 15.65 -7.70
N ASP A 91 -11.92 16.13 -8.71
CA ASP A 91 -13.37 16.27 -8.61
C ASP A 91 -14.08 14.92 -8.36
N LEU A 92 -13.44 13.80 -8.70
CA LEU A 92 -14.04 12.46 -8.61
C LEU A 92 -13.66 11.73 -7.31
N CYS A 93 -12.47 11.99 -6.79
CA CYS A 93 -11.88 11.20 -5.71
C CYS A 93 -10.58 11.81 -5.19
N ARG A 94 -10.11 11.25 -4.07
CA ARG A 94 -8.74 11.44 -3.56
C ARG A 94 -7.87 10.23 -3.87
N VAL A 95 -6.64 10.48 -4.32
CA VAL A 95 -5.67 9.45 -4.70
C VAL A 95 -4.38 9.69 -3.92
N GLU A 96 -3.82 8.66 -3.30
CA GLU A 96 -2.56 8.81 -2.56
C GLU A 96 -1.43 9.11 -3.55
N PHE A 97 -0.54 10.04 -3.21
CA PHE A 97 0.70 10.22 -3.96
C PHE A 97 1.92 10.00 -3.07
N LYS A 98 2.75 9.06 -3.50
CA LYS A 98 4.03 8.73 -2.88
C LYS A 98 5.15 9.47 -3.60
N TYR A 99 6.20 9.79 -2.86
CA TYR A 99 7.38 10.47 -3.39
C TYR A 99 8.62 9.62 -3.16
N ASN A 100 9.60 9.72 -4.04
CA ASN A 100 10.87 9.01 -3.93
C ASN A 100 12.03 10.01 -3.90
N PHE A 101 12.81 10.00 -2.81
CA PHE A 101 14.05 10.77 -2.68
C PHE A 101 15.25 9.85 -2.78
N ILE A 102 16.21 10.22 -3.62
CA ILE A 102 17.52 9.56 -3.69
C ILE A 102 18.57 10.62 -3.37
N ASN A 103 19.42 10.35 -2.38
CA ASN A 103 20.45 11.29 -1.89
C ASN A 103 19.86 12.66 -1.52
N GLY A 104 18.73 12.68 -0.82
CA GLY A 104 18.05 13.90 -0.37
C GLY A 104 17.41 14.74 -1.49
N LYS A 105 17.27 14.17 -2.69
CA LYS A 105 16.72 14.84 -3.88
C LYS A 105 15.53 14.09 -4.46
N LEU A 106 14.43 14.81 -4.72
CA LEU A 106 13.21 14.25 -5.30
C LEU A 106 13.49 13.69 -6.70
N LYS A 107 13.10 12.44 -6.95
CA LYS A 107 13.28 11.76 -8.24
C LYS A 107 11.99 11.45 -8.95
N SER A 108 10.95 11.09 -8.20
CA SER A 108 9.66 10.74 -8.78
C SER A 108 8.53 10.95 -7.81
N ILE A 109 7.35 11.17 -8.37
CA ILE A 109 6.08 11.11 -7.67
C ILE A 109 5.23 10.02 -8.31
N SER A 110 4.59 9.19 -7.50
CA SER A 110 3.73 8.10 -7.95
C SER A 110 2.36 8.25 -7.32
N LEU A 111 1.33 8.37 -8.15
CA LEU A 111 -0.05 8.19 -7.72
C LEU A 111 -0.27 6.69 -7.52
N VAL A 112 -0.82 6.33 -6.37
CA VAL A 112 -1.15 4.97 -5.95
C VAL A 112 -2.49 4.99 -5.23
N ASP A 113 -3.13 3.82 -5.14
CA ASP A 113 -4.41 3.63 -4.48
C ASP A 113 -5.57 4.42 -5.15
N ASN A 114 -6.72 3.79 -5.37
CA ASN A 114 -7.84 4.40 -6.11
C ASN A 114 -7.49 4.89 -7.54
N ILE A 115 -6.53 4.28 -8.24
CA ILE A 115 -6.19 4.69 -9.62
C ILE A 115 -7.39 4.64 -10.57
N ASP A 116 -8.33 3.72 -10.33
CA ASP A 116 -9.51 3.52 -11.17
C ASP A 116 -10.41 4.76 -11.27
N CYS A 117 -10.44 5.62 -10.26
CA CYS A 117 -11.26 6.84 -10.30
C CYS A 117 -10.62 7.96 -11.13
N ILE A 118 -9.29 8.04 -11.18
CA ILE A 118 -8.58 9.06 -11.98
C ILE A 118 -8.27 8.58 -13.39
N TYR A 119 -8.25 7.27 -13.63
CA TYR A 119 -7.94 6.69 -14.93
C TYR A 119 -8.77 7.30 -16.08
N PRO A 120 -10.10 7.50 -15.97
CA PRO A 120 -10.90 8.13 -17.03
C PRO A 120 -10.44 9.54 -17.41
N ILE A 121 -9.92 10.31 -16.44
CA ILE A 121 -9.38 11.66 -16.68
C ILE A 121 -8.13 11.56 -17.55
N TYR A 122 -7.22 10.63 -17.22
CA TYR A 122 -6.02 10.37 -18.02
C TYR A 122 -6.37 9.79 -19.39
N GLN A 123 -7.34 8.89 -19.44
CA GLN A 123 -7.80 8.26 -20.67
C GLN A 123 -8.28 9.31 -21.66
N LYS A 124 -9.15 10.23 -21.23
CA LYS A 124 -9.64 11.33 -22.06
C LYS A 124 -8.51 12.30 -22.45
N LYS A 125 -7.62 12.66 -21.51
CA LYS A 125 -6.58 13.66 -21.72
C LYS A 125 -5.45 13.18 -22.64
N TYR A 126 -5.16 11.89 -22.63
CA TYR A 126 -4.00 11.31 -23.31
C TYR A 126 -4.36 10.20 -24.33
N ASN A 127 -5.64 9.96 -24.57
CA ASN A 127 -6.15 8.91 -25.45
C ASN A 127 -5.59 7.52 -25.08
N LEU A 128 -5.70 7.16 -23.79
CA LEU A 128 -5.21 5.86 -23.29
C LEU A 128 -6.14 4.71 -23.74
N PRO A 129 -5.60 3.49 -23.88
CA PRO A 129 -6.42 2.32 -24.19
C PRO A 129 -7.46 2.05 -23.10
N ASP A 130 -8.52 1.32 -23.44
CA ASP A 130 -9.47 0.82 -22.46
C ASP A 130 -8.81 -0.23 -21.53
N LEU A 131 -9.28 -0.27 -20.28
CA LEU A 131 -8.94 -1.34 -19.35
C LEU A 131 -9.80 -2.58 -19.63
N VAL A 132 -9.22 -3.76 -19.50
CA VAL A 132 -9.89 -5.05 -19.69
C VAL A 132 -10.07 -5.77 -18.37
N ASP A 133 -11.14 -6.54 -18.20
CA ASP A 133 -11.35 -7.29 -16.97
C ASP A 133 -10.34 -8.44 -16.84
N ALA A 134 -9.74 -8.58 -15.65
CA ALA A 134 -8.82 -9.65 -15.31
C ALA A 134 -9.26 -10.34 -14.03
N ASN A 135 -9.30 -11.67 -14.04
CA ASN A 135 -9.57 -12.48 -12.86
C ASN A 135 -8.34 -12.50 -11.95
N LEU A 136 -8.49 -12.05 -10.71
CA LEU A 136 -7.43 -12.06 -9.71
C LEU A 136 -7.29 -13.43 -9.04
N LEU A 137 -8.32 -14.30 -9.11
CA LEU A 137 -8.27 -15.64 -8.56
C LEU A 137 -7.38 -16.51 -9.45
N TYR A 138 -6.26 -17.00 -8.91
CA TYR A 138 -5.35 -17.87 -9.65
C TYR A 138 -5.38 -19.32 -9.18
N GLU A 139 -5.86 -19.57 -7.96
CA GLU A 139 -5.98 -20.93 -7.43
C GLU A 139 -7.15 -21.04 -6.44
N CYS A 140 -7.92 -22.11 -6.56
CA CYS A 140 -9.02 -22.44 -5.66
C CYS A 140 -9.02 -23.95 -5.40
N TYR A 141 -9.08 -24.38 -4.14
CA TYR A 141 -9.17 -25.79 -3.79
C TYR A 141 -9.83 -26.02 -2.44
N THR A 142 -10.42 -27.19 -2.24
CA THR A 142 -10.81 -27.67 -0.91
C THR A 142 -9.68 -28.48 -0.29
N ASP A 143 -9.44 -28.28 1.00
CA ASP A 143 -8.45 -29.01 1.80
C ASP A 143 -9.06 -29.45 3.14
N ASN A 144 -8.38 -30.38 3.82
CA ASN A 144 -8.69 -30.69 5.20
C ASN A 144 -8.35 -29.50 6.10
N ASN A 145 -9.20 -29.25 7.08
CA ASN A 145 -8.93 -28.26 8.09
C ASN A 145 -8.04 -28.85 9.19
N ASN A 146 -6.80 -28.37 9.28
CA ASN A 146 -5.84 -28.82 10.31
C ASN A 146 -6.25 -28.41 11.73
N ASN A 147 -7.16 -27.43 11.87
CA ASN A 147 -7.67 -26.97 13.16
C ASN A 147 -8.95 -27.70 13.59
N TYR A 148 -9.37 -28.74 12.85
CA TYR A 148 -10.56 -29.52 13.18
C TYR A 148 -10.38 -30.27 14.51
N GLU A 149 -11.01 -29.73 15.54
CA GLU A 149 -11.06 -30.24 16.90
C GLU A 149 -12.46 -29.93 17.42
N PRO A 150 -13.47 -30.74 17.06
CA PRO A 150 -14.86 -30.39 17.31
C PRO A 150 -15.06 -30.14 18.80
N THR A 151 -15.43 -28.91 19.14
CA THR A 151 -15.38 -28.39 20.51
C THR A 151 -16.79 -28.30 21.09
N LEU A 152 -16.96 -28.74 22.33
CA LEU A 152 -18.13 -28.41 23.14
C LEU A 152 -17.87 -27.03 23.77
N THR A 153 -18.61 -25.99 23.40
CA THR A 153 -18.42 -24.65 23.98
C THR A 153 -19.34 -24.40 25.18
N TYR A 154 -18.77 -23.79 26.22
CA TYR A 154 -19.47 -23.42 27.46
C TYR A 154 -20.34 -22.18 27.27
N LYS A 155 -21.52 -22.15 27.93
CA LYS A 155 -22.31 -20.93 28.09
C LYS A 155 -22.24 -20.49 29.56
N LYS A 156 -21.82 -19.24 29.80
CA LYS A 156 -21.90 -18.62 31.13
C LYS A 156 -23.33 -18.15 31.37
N ILE A 157 -24.01 -18.73 32.36
CA ILE A 157 -25.38 -18.34 32.74
C ILE A 157 -25.35 -17.96 34.21
N GLY A 158 -25.53 -16.68 34.53
CA GLY A 158 -25.41 -16.18 35.91
C GLY A 158 -23.98 -16.29 36.45
N GLN A 159 -23.80 -16.90 37.63
CA GLN A 159 -22.51 -17.01 38.33
C GLN A 159 -21.70 -18.29 38.00
N GLY A 160 -22.11 -19.11 37.04
CA GLY A 160 -21.41 -20.37 36.72
C GLY A 160 -21.40 -20.76 35.24
N ASP A 161 -20.48 -21.66 34.91
CA ASP A 161 -20.32 -22.24 33.57
C ASP A 161 -21.18 -23.50 33.45
N LYS A 162 -22.08 -23.54 32.46
CA LYS A 162 -22.80 -24.78 32.08
C LYS A 162 -22.28 -25.27 30.73
N LEU A 163 -21.90 -26.55 30.69
CA LEU A 163 -21.51 -27.26 29.47
C LEU A 163 -22.77 -27.48 28.62
N TYR A 164 -22.80 -26.95 27.41
CA TYR A 164 -23.81 -27.30 26.41
C TYR A 164 -23.12 -27.97 25.23
N GLN A 165 -23.77 -29.01 24.70
CA GLN A 165 -23.44 -29.55 23.39
C GLN A 165 -23.86 -28.52 22.35
N ILE A 166 -22.94 -28.14 21.45
CA ILE A 166 -23.31 -27.33 20.29
C ILE A 166 -24.33 -28.11 19.45
N PRO A 167 -25.30 -27.45 18.78
CA PRO A 167 -26.22 -28.11 17.87
C PRO A 167 -25.47 -29.03 16.90
N ASP A 168 -26.03 -30.21 16.63
CA ASP A 168 -25.43 -31.18 15.70
C ASP A 168 -25.16 -30.60 14.31
N ALA A 169 -25.95 -29.59 13.90
CA ALA A 169 -25.76 -28.83 12.66
C ALA A 169 -24.43 -28.05 12.60
N LEU A 170 -23.80 -27.78 13.75
CA LEU A 170 -22.49 -27.13 13.87
C LEU A 170 -21.35 -28.13 14.02
N ILE A 171 -21.58 -29.42 13.74
CA ILE A 171 -20.56 -30.46 13.76
C ILE A 171 -20.44 -31.05 12.36
N ASP A 172 -19.32 -30.82 11.68
CA ASP A 172 -19.08 -31.38 10.36
C ASP A 172 -18.74 -32.89 10.44
N LYS A 173 -19.75 -33.71 10.12
CA LYS A 173 -19.67 -35.18 10.10
C LYS A 173 -19.18 -35.73 8.76
N SER A 174 -18.75 -34.89 7.82
CA SER A 174 -18.18 -35.34 6.54
C SER A 174 -16.94 -36.21 6.74
N ASN A 175 -16.58 -37.00 5.74
CA ASN A 175 -15.31 -37.73 5.76
C ASN A 175 -14.15 -36.79 5.44
N PRO A 176 -12.96 -36.98 6.06
CA PRO A 176 -11.79 -36.22 5.67
C PRO A 176 -11.47 -36.46 4.19
N LEU A 177 -10.98 -35.41 3.54
CA LEU A 177 -10.52 -35.50 2.16
C LEU A 177 -9.26 -36.37 2.10
N LYS A 178 -9.16 -37.19 1.04
CA LYS A 178 -7.94 -37.98 0.77
C LYS A 178 -6.80 -37.12 0.23
N SER A 179 -7.15 -36.03 -0.46
CA SER A 179 -6.22 -35.07 -1.07
C SER A 179 -6.95 -33.76 -1.33
N ARG A 180 -6.19 -32.71 -1.67
CA ARG A 180 -6.77 -31.46 -2.17
C ARG A 180 -7.58 -31.69 -3.43
N ASN A 181 -8.72 -31.01 -3.51
CA ASN A 181 -9.56 -30.99 -4.70
C ASN A 181 -9.47 -29.60 -5.33
N TYR A 182 -8.79 -29.52 -6.47
CA TYR A 182 -8.60 -28.26 -7.20
C TYR A 182 -9.80 -27.96 -8.08
N PHE A 183 -10.23 -26.70 -8.07
CA PHE A 183 -11.30 -26.21 -8.93
C PHE A 183 -10.73 -25.47 -10.14
N ASN A 184 -11.43 -25.55 -11.27
CA ASN A 184 -11.12 -24.72 -12.42
C ASN A 184 -11.64 -23.30 -12.17
N ILE A 185 -10.70 -22.36 -11.98
CA ILE A 185 -11.00 -20.94 -11.76
C ILE A 185 -11.77 -20.27 -12.91
N ASN A 186 -11.80 -20.90 -14.09
CA ASN A 186 -12.55 -20.42 -15.25
C ASN A 186 -14.02 -20.87 -15.25
N ASP A 187 -14.42 -21.75 -14.33
CA ASP A 187 -15.80 -22.19 -14.23
C ASP A 187 -16.70 -21.04 -13.74
N LYS A 188 -17.91 -20.92 -14.30
CA LYS A 188 -18.84 -19.80 -14.02
C LYS A 188 -19.15 -19.59 -12.53
N ILE A 189 -19.10 -20.65 -11.73
CA ILE A 189 -19.36 -20.61 -10.28
C ILE A 189 -18.25 -19.83 -9.54
N TYR A 190 -17.00 -19.94 -9.99
CA TYR A 190 -15.82 -19.32 -9.38
C TYR A 190 -15.37 -18.06 -10.10
N ASN A 191 -15.73 -17.92 -11.39
CA ASN A 191 -15.57 -16.72 -12.20
C ASN A 191 -16.64 -15.67 -11.88
N SER A 192 -16.83 -15.40 -10.59
CA SER A 192 -17.76 -14.38 -10.12
C SER A 192 -17.15 -12.98 -10.31
N ASN A 193 -18.00 -11.98 -10.61
CA ASN A 193 -17.61 -10.58 -10.74
C ASN A 193 -16.91 -10.01 -9.49
N TYR A 194 -16.91 -10.71 -8.35
CA TYR A 194 -16.29 -10.28 -7.10
C TYR A 194 -14.76 -10.34 -7.10
N ILE A 195 -14.14 -10.98 -8.10
CA ILE A 195 -12.68 -11.16 -8.17
C ILE A 195 -12.11 -10.65 -9.51
N GLN A 196 -12.92 -9.94 -10.29
CA GLN A 196 -12.47 -9.32 -11.53
C GLN A 196 -12.14 -7.85 -11.30
N GLU A 197 -10.95 -7.43 -11.73
CA GLU A 197 -10.57 -6.02 -11.74
C GLU A 197 -10.17 -5.57 -13.13
N LYS A 198 -10.44 -4.28 -13.42
CA LYS A 198 -9.99 -3.63 -14.65
C LYS A 198 -8.47 -3.51 -14.66
N PHE A 199 -7.87 -4.06 -15.71
CA PHE A 199 -6.45 -4.28 -15.84
C PHE A 199 -5.95 -3.99 -17.26
N ASN A 200 -4.68 -3.62 -17.42
CA ASN A 200 -3.98 -3.63 -18.70
C ASN A 200 -2.66 -4.39 -18.56
N LYS A 201 -2.39 -5.33 -19.48
CA LYS A 201 -1.23 -6.24 -19.43
C LYS A 201 0.13 -5.55 -19.56
N ASN A 202 0.20 -4.34 -20.14
CA ASN A 202 1.47 -3.70 -20.46
C ASN A 202 1.65 -2.36 -19.73
N GLU A 203 2.91 -2.01 -19.44
CA GLU A 203 3.31 -0.66 -19.05
C GLU A 203 3.06 0.29 -20.23
N PHE A 204 2.49 1.47 -19.96
CA PHE A 204 2.29 2.51 -20.95
C PHE A 204 2.95 3.81 -20.50
N ILE A 205 3.57 4.48 -21.46
CA ILE A 205 4.40 5.65 -21.23
C ILE A 205 3.88 6.79 -22.09
N ILE A 206 3.64 7.93 -21.47
CA ILE A 206 3.32 9.17 -22.15
C ILE A 206 4.57 10.04 -22.16
N ASP A 207 5.05 10.36 -23.36
CA ASP A 207 6.12 11.34 -23.57
C ASP A 207 5.54 12.77 -23.56
N ARG A 208 6.07 13.62 -22.68
CA ARG A 208 5.82 15.07 -22.66
C ARG A 208 7.15 15.81 -22.58
N ASP A 209 7.15 17.10 -22.90
CA ASP A 209 8.35 17.93 -23.10
C ASP A 209 9.52 17.58 -22.17
N SER A 210 9.34 17.71 -20.86
CA SER A 210 10.38 17.44 -19.85
C SER A 210 10.18 16.14 -19.06
N ILE A 211 9.05 15.43 -19.22
CA ILE A 211 8.66 14.32 -18.35
C ILE A 211 8.17 13.09 -19.10
N PHE A 212 8.28 11.94 -18.44
CA PHE A 212 7.49 10.75 -18.75
C PHE A 212 6.46 10.51 -17.67
N ILE A 213 5.25 10.17 -18.10
CA ILE A 213 4.19 9.65 -17.23
C ILE A 213 4.08 8.16 -17.51
N VAL A 214 4.47 7.35 -16.54
CA VAL A 214 4.56 5.89 -16.65
C VAL A 214 3.43 5.27 -15.86
N PHE A 215 2.58 4.52 -16.54
CA PHE A 215 1.52 3.78 -15.90
C PHE A 215 1.90 2.32 -15.84
N LYS A 216 1.83 1.76 -14.64
CA LYS A 216 2.24 0.40 -14.38
C LYS A 216 1.15 -0.31 -13.60
N GLN A 217 0.92 -1.56 -13.98
CA GLN A 217 0.04 -2.47 -13.28
C GLN A 217 0.79 -3.78 -13.07
N SER A 218 0.70 -4.36 -11.88
CA SER A 218 1.34 -5.63 -11.55
C SER A 218 0.50 -6.46 -10.61
N PHE A 219 0.54 -7.78 -10.81
CA PHE A 219 -0.02 -8.73 -9.87
C PHE A 219 1.05 -9.08 -8.84
N ASN A 220 0.68 -8.92 -7.58
CA ASN A 220 1.47 -9.38 -6.45
C ASN A 220 0.75 -10.58 -5.81
N ASN A 221 1.49 -11.58 -5.38
CA ASN A 221 0.89 -12.72 -4.69
C ASN A 221 0.47 -12.28 -3.29
N ASP A 222 -0.82 -12.39 -2.98
CA ASP A 222 -1.24 -12.26 -1.60
C ASP A 222 -0.67 -13.42 -0.79
N ASN A 223 0.10 -13.08 0.24
CA ASN A 223 0.70 -14.07 1.14
C ASN A 223 -0.34 -14.72 2.06
N LEU A 224 -1.54 -14.15 2.17
CA LEU A 224 -2.61 -14.61 3.04
C LEU A 224 -3.81 -15.05 2.18
N PRO A 225 -4.01 -16.37 1.99
CA PRO A 225 -5.16 -16.86 1.26
C PRO A 225 -6.45 -16.57 2.05
N SER A 226 -7.55 -16.34 1.33
CA SER A 226 -8.87 -16.30 1.94
C SER A 226 -9.40 -17.72 2.10
N THR A 227 -10.01 -18.02 3.24
CA THR A 227 -10.55 -19.35 3.56
C THR A 227 -12.03 -19.25 3.91
N ILE A 228 -12.83 -20.18 3.39
CA ILE A 228 -14.23 -20.35 3.78
C ILE A 228 -14.38 -21.77 4.34
N PHE A 229 -14.89 -21.88 5.56
CA PHE A 229 -15.12 -23.18 6.19
C PHE A 229 -16.42 -23.82 5.69
N SER A 230 -16.45 -25.14 5.63
CA SER A 230 -17.62 -25.90 5.14
C SER A 230 -18.91 -25.60 5.90
N LEU A 231 -18.87 -25.36 7.22
CA LEU A 231 -20.06 -25.00 7.98
C LEU A 231 -20.58 -23.59 7.64
N GLU A 232 -19.75 -22.68 7.15
CA GLU A 232 -20.21 -21.36 6.69
C GLU A 232 -21.03 -21.44 5.40
N GLN A 233 -20.91 -22.55 4.67
CA GLN A 233 -21.67 -22.84 3.45
C GLN A 233 -22.94 -23.64 3.74
N ASN A 234 -23.14 -24.11 4.96
CA ASN A 234 -24.30 -24.91 5.36
C ASN A 234 -25.40 -24.02 5.94
N GLU A 235 -26.56 -23.97 5.28
CA GLU A 235 -27.69 -23.11 5.69
C GLU A 235 -28.23 -23.45 7.10
N GLU A 236 -28.28 -24.73 7.47
CA GLU A 236 -28.74 -25.17 8.79
C GLU A 236 -27.76 -24.73 9.88
N ALA A 237 -26.46 -24.85 9.61
CA ALA A 237 -25.40 -24.34 10.49
C ALA A 237 -25.51 -22.82 10.67
N MET A 238 -25.67 -22.08 9.58
CA MET A 238 -25.82 -20.61 9.61
C MET A 238 -27.09 -20.17 10.35
N SER A 239 -28.20 -20.89 10.19
CA SER A 239 -29.43 -20.64 10.95
C SER A 239 -29.24 -20.93 12.45
N ALA A 240 -28.59 -22.03 12.81
CA ALA A 240 -28.26 -22.36 14.19
C ALA A 240 -27.37 -21.29 14.85
N MET A 241 -26.43 -20.69 14.10
CA MET A 241 -25.59 -19.58 14.60
C MET A 241 -26.39 -18.32 14.94
N GLN A 242 -27.37 -17.94 14.12
CA GLN A 242 -28.22 -16.77 14.39
C GLN A 242 -28.98 -16.92 15.70
N ASN A 243 -29.42 -18.15 16.01
CA ASN A 243 -30.12 -18.47 17.26
C ASN A 243 -29.18 -18.51 18.48
N ILE A 244 -27.91 -18.91 18.29
CA ILE A 244 -26.86 -18.88 19.33
C ILE A 244 -26.46 -17.44 19.67
N ASN A 245 -26.44 -16.54 18.67
CA ASN A 245 -26.13 -15.12 18.86
C ASN A 245 -27.27 -14.33 19.56
N GLY A 246 -28.44 -14.94 19.77
CA GLY A 246 -29.52 -14.39 20.61
C GLY A 246 -29.29 -14.67 22.09
N ASP A 247 -29.33 -13.64 22.93
CA ASP A 247 -29.21 -13.63 24.40
C ASP A 247 -28.55 -14.88 25.03
N GLY A 248 -27.22 -14.92 24.92
CA GLY A 248 -26.38 -15.54 25.92
C GLY A 248 -25.22 -16.38 25.41
N PHE A 249 -24.85 -16.32 24.14
CA PHE A 249 -23.46 -16.60 23.76
C PHE A 249 -22.76 -15.26 23.48
N GLY A 250 -21.56 -15.06 24.02
CA GLY A 250 -20.85 -13.80 23.91
C GLY A 250 -20.59 -13.43 22.45
N THR A 251 -21.28 -12.42 21.95
CA THR A 251 -21.00 -11.83 20.63
C THR A 251 -19.69 -11.05 20.71
N LEU A 252 -18.60 -11.63 20.22
CA LEU A 252 -17.46 -10.84 19.74
C LEU A 252 -17.61 -10.75 18.22
N ASN A 253 -18.17 -9.63 17.76
CA ASN A 253 -18.38 -9.28 16.36
C ASN A 253 -17.05 -9.00 15.63
N ASN A 254 -16.15 -9.98 15.60
CA ASN A 254 -14.93 -9.90 14.81
C ASN A 254 -14.74 -11.26 14.10
N PRO A 255 -14.87 -11.34 12.77
CA PRO A 255 -14.79 -12.60 12.04
C PRO A 255 -13.43 -13.29 12.13
N GLY A 256 -12.42 -12.65 12.74
CA GLY A 256 -11.11 -13.26 13.01
C GLY A 256 -10.82 -13.69 14.45
N THR A 257 -11.67 -13.36 15.44
CA THR A 257 -11.38 -13.60 16.88
C THR A 257 -12.61 -13.78 17.79
N GLY A 258 -13.81 -13.96 17.23
CA GLY A 258 -15.03 -14.20 18.00
C GLY A 258 -15.31 -15.68 18.27
N ILE A 259 -16.00 -15.98 19.38
CA ILE A 259 -16.42 -17.34 19.79
C ILE A 259 -17.09 -18.10 18.62
N THR A 260 -17.88 -17.40 17.82
CA THR A 260 -18.59 -17.96 16.66
C THR A 260 -17.63 -18.38 15.53
N GLY A 261 -16.57 -17.60 15.28
CA GLY A 261 -15.53 -17.97 14.31
C GLY A 261 -14.72 -19.17 14.77
N ASP A 262 -14.41 -19.24 16.07
CA ASP A 262 -13.72 -20.39 16.66
C ASP A 262 -14.55 -21.68 16.58
N ILE A 263 -15.87 -21.60 16.85
CA ILE A 263 -16.77 -22.77 16.72
C ILE A 263 -16.75 -23.29 15.28
N ILE A 264 -16.91 -22.41 14.29
CA ILE A 264 -16.90 -22.79 12.89
C ILE A 264 -15.55 -23.35 12.47
N MET A 265 -14.46 -22.67 12.81
CA MET A 265 -13.11 -23.12 12.49
C MET A 265 -12.83 -24.48 13.12
N LYS A 266 -13.19 -24.72 14.38
CA LYS A 266 -12.86 -25.98 15.05
C LYS A 266 -13.79 -27.14 14.67
N ASN A 267 -15.02 -26.85 14.29
CA ASN A 267 -16.01 -27.89 13.98
C ASN A 267 -16.24 -28.11 12.48
N SER A 268 -15.62 -27.33 11.60
CA SER A 268 -15.61 -27.59 10.15
C SER A 268 -14.46 -28.52 9.79
N ARG A 269 -14.74 -29.63 9.10
CA ARG A 269 -13.71 -30.61 8.76
C ARG A 269 -12.93 -30.23 7.51
N THR A 270 -13.59 -29.54 6.59
CA THR A 270 -13.00 -29.07 5.35
C THR A 270 -13.08 -27.56 5.23
N LEU A 271 -12.13 -26.98 4.50
CA LEU A 271 -12.09 -25.57 4.16
C LEU A 271 -11.83 -25.39 2.66
N THR A 272 -12.38 -24.34 2.08
CA THR A 272 -12.09 -23.92 0.70
C THR A 272 -11.11 -22.76 0.75
N VAL A 273 -9.96 -22.93 0.10
CA VAL A 273 -8.90 -21.94 -0.02
C VAL A 273 -9.04 -21.19 -1.34
N TYR A 274 -9.03 -19.87 -1.27
CA TYR A 274 -9.00 -18.96 -2.41
C TYR A 274 -7.68 -18.19 -2.39
N LYS A 275 -6.84 -18.38 -3.43
CA LYS A 275 -5.63 -17.59 -3.62
C LYS A 275 -5.82 -16.58 -4.74
N LYS A 276 -5.59 -15.32 -4.39
CA LYS A 276 -5.80 -14.17 -5.26
C LYS A 276 -4.51 -13.39 -5.44
N TYR A 277 -4.38 -12.75 -6.58
CA TYR A 277 -3.41 -11.68 -6.75
C TYR A 277 -3.96 -10.39 -6.15
N THR A 278 -3.10 -9.61 -5.50
CA THR A 278 -3.35 -8.18 -5.32
C THR A 278 -2.94 -7.46 -6.59
N LEU A 279 -3.83 -6.64 -7.14
CA LEU A 279 -3.53 -5.80 -8.30
C LEU A 279 -2.99 -4.45 -7.83
N GLU A 280 -1.70 -4.23 -8.05
CA GLU A 280 -1.04 -2.95 -7.79
C GLU A 280 -1.10 -2.07 -9.03
N LYS A 281 -1.68 -0.88 -8.92
CA LYS A 281 -1.78 0.11 -10.00
C LYS A 281 -1.04 1.38 -9.60
N SER A 282 -0.27 1.96 -10.51
CA SER A 282 0.42 3.23 -10.26
C SER A 282 0.55 4.11 -11.50
N ILE A 283 0.59 5.42 -11.28
CA ILE A 283 0.93 6.43 -12.29
C ILE A 283 2.12 7.22 -11.79
N THR A 284 3.29 7.03 -12.41
CA THR A 284 4.56 7.59 -11.95
C THR A 284 5.06 8.69 -12.88
N TYR A 285 5.40 9.83 -12.30
CA TYR A 285 5.94 11.01 -12.98
C TYR A 285 7.44 11.08 -12.78
N LEU A 286 8.16 11.15 -13.89
CA LEU A 286 9.63 11.16 -13.93
C LEU A 286 10.08 12.24 -14.88
N SER A 287 11.22 12.88 -14.59
CA SER A 287 11.90 13.62 -15.65
C SER A 287 12.39 12.64 -16.73
N LYS A 288 12.54 13.10 -17.97
CA LYS A 288 13.11 12.28 -19.03
C LYS A 288 14.46 11.70 -18.66
N LYS A 289 15.31 12.52 -18.02
CA LYS A 289 16.64 12.12 -17.55
C LYS A 289 16.55 10.96 -16.56
N GLU A 290 15.70 11.08 -15.55
CA GLU A 290 15.52 10.03 -14.53
C GLU A 290 14.97 8.74 -15.13
N TYR A 291 13.98 8.82 -16.03
CA TYR A 291 13.45 7.64 -16.71
C TYR A 291 14.53 6.88 -17.48
N TYR A 292 15.32 7.58 -18.31
CA TYR A 292 16.40 6.93 -19.07
C TYR A 292 17.50 6.36 -18.18
N ASN A 293 17.83 7.04 -17.07
CA ASN A 293 18.76 6.50 -16.08
C ASN A 293 18.26 5.17 -15.50
N ARG A 294 16.99 5.11 -15.07
CA ARG A 294 16.38 3.88 -14.54
C ARG A 294 16.33 2.78 -15.59
N LYS A 295 15.94 3.11 -16.83
CA LYS A 295 15.91 2.15 -17.94
C LYS A 295 17.29 1.54 -18.21
N LYS A 296 18.34 2.37 -18.24
CA LYS A 296 19.72 1.90 -18.42
C LYS A 296 20.18 0.97 -17.29
N ILE A 297 19.79 1.27 -16.05
CA ILE A 297 20.09 0.42 -14.89
C ILE A 297 19.42 -0.96 -15.06
N LEU A 298 18.13 -0.98 -15.44
CA LEU A 298 17.38 -2.22 -15.68
C LEU A 298 17.97 -3.04 -16.84
N GLU A 299 18.32 -2.41 -17.95
CA GLU A 299 18.95 -3.11 -19.08
C GLU A 299 20.31 -3.72 -18.70
N ASN A 300 21.06 -3.03 -17.84
CA ASN A 300 22.35 -3.53 -17.35
C ASN A 300 22.18 -4.67 -16.34
N SER A 301 21.18 -4.63 -15.47
CA SER A 301 20.91 -5.74 -14.54
C SER A 301 20.48 -6.99 -15.30
N VAL A 302 19.56 -6.87 -16.26
CA VAL A 302 19.12 -8.00 -17.10
C VAL A 302 20.29 -8.63 -17.88
N LYS A 303 21.18 -7.80 -18.43
CA LYS A 303 22.40 -8.28 -19.11
C LYS A 303 23.32 -9.02 -18.16
N ARG A 304 23.46 -8.55 -16.92
CA ARG A 304 24.28 -9.19 -15.89
C ARG A 304 23.70 -10.54 -15.49
N ASP A 305 22.40 -10.62 -15.22
CA ASP A 305 21.73 -11.86 -14.85
C ASP A 305 21.83 -12.90 -15.98
N SER A 306 21.68 -12.47 -17.24
CA SER A 306 21.87 -13.33 -18.41
C SER A 306 23.31 -13.87 -18.52
N LEU A 307 24.31 -13.04 -18.18
CA LEU A 307 25.72 -13.44 -18.21
C LEU A 307 26.03 -14.43 -17.07
N GLU A 308 25.53 -14.18 -15.87
CA GLU A 308 25.68 -15.07 -14.72
C GLU A 308 25.07 -16.45 -14.99
N ASN A 309 23.85 -16.50 -15.56
CA ASN A 309 23.20 -17.75 -15.97
C ASN A 309 24.02 -18.51 -17.03
N LYS A 310 24.58 -17.82 -18.04
CA LYS A 310 25.45 -18.45 -19.06
C LYS A 310 26.73 -19.03 -18.44
N ILE A 311 27.31 -18.35 -17.46
CA ILE A 311 28.51 -18.83 -16.75
C ILE A 311 28.18 -20.09 -15.94
N GLU A 312 27.03 -20.13 -15.26
CA GLU A 312 26.57 -21.32 -14.54
C GLU A 312 26.28 -22.49 -15.48
N GLU A 313 25.63 -22.27 -16.61
CA GLU A 313 25.40 -23.31 -17.62
C GLU A 313 26.72 -23.89 -18.15
N THR A 314 27.73 -23.03 -18.38
CA THR A 314 29.05 -23.45 -18.86
C THR A 314 29.82 -24.24 -17.80
N LYS A 315 29.74 -23.83 -16.52
CA LYS A 315 30.31 -24.59 -15.40
C LYS A 315 29.60 -25.93 -15.21
N THR A 316 28.29 -25.99 -15.44
CA THR A 316 27.51 -27.23 -15.32
C THR A 316 27.81 -28.20 -16.46
N LYS A 317 27.98 -27.71 -17.69
CA LYS A 317 28.44 -28.52 -18.83
C LYS A 317 29.85 -29.09 -18.61
N SER A 318 30.80 -28.26 -18.19
CA SER A 318 32.18 -28.73 -17.95
C SER A 318 32.28 -29.74 -16.79
N ARG A 319 31.42 -29.65 -15.77
CA ARG A 319 31.31 -30.67 -14.71
C ARG A 319 30.76 -32.00 -15.25
N LYS A 320 29.74 -31.96 -16.13
CA LYS A 320 29.21 -33.16 -16.78
C LYS A 320 30.22 -33.81 -17.73
N GLU A 321 30.96 -33.02 -18.49
CA GLU A 321 32.00 -33.54 -19.39
C GLU A 321 33.19 -34.16 -18.64
N LYS A 322 33.60 -33.58 -17.51
CA LYS A 322 34.60 -34.21 -16.63
C LYS A 322 34.13 -35.54 -16.05
N SER A 323 32.87 -35.63 -15.61
CA SER A 323 32.31 -36.90 -15.10
C SER A 323 32.15 -38.00 -16.15
N ILE A 324 32.14 -37.65 -17.45
CA ILE A 324 32.07 -38.62 -18.56
C ILE A 324 33.46 -39.15 -18.94
N ASN A 325 34.52 -38.35 -18.76
CA ASN A 325 35.90 -38.74 -19.05
C ASN A 325 36.62 -39.45 -17.88
N GLU A 326 35.95 -39.63 -16.74
CA GLU A 326 36.44 -40.35 -15.56
C GLU A 326 35.81 -41.75 -15.38
N ILE A 327 35.05 -42.23 -16.38
CA ILE A 327 34.57 -43.61 -16.53
C ILE A 327 35.39 -44.28 -17.63
#